data_AF-A0A1I2XJZ6-F1
#
_entry.id   AF-A0A1I2XJZ6-F1
#
_cell.length_a   1.000
_cell.length_b   1.000
_cell.length_c   1.000
_cell.angle_alpha   90.00
_cell.angle_beta   90.00
_cell.angle_gamma   90.00
#
_symmetry.space_group_name_H-M   'P 1'
#
loop_
_entity.id
_entity.type
_entity.pdbx_description
1 polymer ?
#
loop_
_entity_poly.entity_id
_entity_poly.type
_entity_poly.pdbx_seq_one_letter_code
_entity_poly.pdbx_strand_id
1 'polypeptide(L)'
;MIRTAALAALTACLVSGCSSILPGAGPTTGAIVDGADVSTSEGTFARYEIIDLTAATVEALRGRPLDSLLASFGDHRPSMEPVIGIGDYVAVSVWEAGSGGLFSGPLSADRFSAGSKAATIP
;
A
#
# COMPACT_ATOMS: atom_id res chain seq x y z
N MET A 1 -16.93 -64.09 -3.22
CA MET A 1 -17.59 -62.91 -3.80
C MET A 1 -17.84 -61.82 -2.74
N ILE A 2 -18.45 -62.13 -1.59
CA ILE A 2 -18.69 -61.15 -0.52
C ILE A 2 -17.39 -60.61 0.12
N ARG A 3 -16.38 -61.46 0.34
CA ARG A 3 -15.11 -61.06 0.97
C ARG A 3 -14.26 -60.12 0.10
N THR A 4 -14.27 -60.33 -1.21
CA THR A 4 -13.57 -59.48 -2.19
C THR A 4 -14.27 -58.14 -2.37
N ALA A 5 -15.61 -58.12 -2.33
CA ALA A 5 -16.39 -56.89 -2.35
C ALA A 5 -16.17 -56.03 -1.09
N ALA A 6 -16.11 -56.66 0.09
CA ALA A 6 -15.83 -55.96 1.34
C ALA A 6 -14.42 -55.35 1.37
N LEU A 7 -13.43 -56.06 0.84
CA LEU A 7 -12.05 -55.55 0.75
C LEU A 7 -11.96 -54.35 -0.21
N ALA A 8 -12.67 -54.41 -1.35
CA ALA A 8 -12.71 -53.34 -2.34
C ALA A 8 -13.45 -52.08 -1.83
N ALA A 9 -14.51 -52.26 -1.05
CA ALA A 9 -15.23 -51.15 -0.43
C ALA A 9 -14.37 -50.44 0.63
N LEU A 10 -13.62 -51.22 1.44
CA LEU A 10 -12.72 -50.66 2.45
C LEU A 10 -11.59 -49.85 1.80
N THR A 11 -10.97 -50.35 0.73
CA THR A 11 -9.89 -49.64 0.03
C THR A 11 -10.38 -48.38 -0.66
N ALA A 12 -11.60 -48.38 -1.21
CA ALA A 12 -12.22 -47.19 -1.81
C ALA A 12 -12.44 -46.08 -0.75
N CYS A 13 -12.95 -46.43 0.44
CA CYS A 13 -13.13 -45.46 1.53
C CYS A 13 -11.81 -44.88 2.05
N LEU A 14 -10.74 -45.69 2.08
CA LEU A 14 -9.42 -45.23 2.54
C LEU A 14 -8.75 -44.28 1.55
N VAL A 15 -8.95 -44.48 0.23
CA VAL A 15 -8.37 -43.61 -0.82
C VAL A 15 -9.16 -42.31 -1.00
N SER A 16 -10.47 -42.28 -0.73
CA SER A 16 -11.28 -41.06 -0.87
C SER A 16 -10.90 -39.93 0.11
N GLY A 17 -10.13 -40.22 1.16
CA GLY A 17 -9.63 -39.21 2.09
C GLY A 17 -8.58 -38.27 1.49
N CYS A 18 -7.83 -38.72 0.49
CA CYS A 18 -6.71 -37.95 -0.08
C CYS A 18 -7.16 -36.74 -0.91
N SER A 19 -8.38 -36.75 -1.46
CA SER A 19 -8.91 -35.64 -2.26
C SER A 19 -9.80 -34.68 -1.48
N SER A 20 -10.37 -35.11 -0.35
CA SER A 20 -11.38 -34.33 0.40
C SER A 20 -10.90 -33.81 1.75
N ILE A 21 -9.86 -34.40 2.35
CA ILE A 21 -9.44 -34.08 3.72
C ILE A 21 -8.07 -33.38 3.78
N LEU A 22 -7.28 -33.48 2.70
CA LEU A 22 -6.02 -32.77 2.60
C LEU A 22 -6.28 -31.31 2.21
N PRO A 23 -5.75 -30.31 2.94
CA PRO A 23 -5.83 -28.93 2.52
C PRO A 23 -5.16 -28.78 1.15
N GLY A 24 -5.93 -28.43 0.13
CA GLY A 24 -5.41 -28.11 -1.19
C GLY A 24 -4.60 -26.82 -1.13
N ALA A 25 -3.42 -26.82 -1.75
CA ALA A 25 -2.69 -25.57 -2.00
C ALA A 25 -3.38 -24.83 -3.15
N GLY A 26 -4.20 -23.83 -2.82
CA GLY A 26 -4.82 -22.94 -3.79
C GLY A 26 -6.17 -23.42 -4.37
N PRO A 27 -6.77 -22.59 -5.23
CA PRO A 27 -8.05 -22.90 -5.87
C PRO A 27 -7.93 -24.09 -6.82
N THR A 28 -8.97 -24.92 -6.89
CA THR A 28 -9.04 -26.01 -7.86
C THR A 28 -9.29 -25.44 -9.27
N THR A 29 -8.91 -26.19 -10.31
CA THR A 29 -9.17 -25.78 -11.71
C THR A 29 -10.64 -25.42 -11.96
N GLY A 30 -11.57 -26.17 -11.36
CA GLY A 30 -13.00 -25.89 -11.44
C GLY A 30 -13.35 -24.54 -10.79
N ALA A 31 -12.83 -24.26 -9.59
CA ALA A 31 -13.04 -22.98 -8.92
C ALA A 31 -12.48 -21.78 -9.70
N ILE A 32 -11.42 -21.98 -10.49
CA ILE A 32 -10.88 -20.94 -11.38
C ILE A 32 -11.83 -20.69 -12.55
N VAL A 33 -12.32 -21.75 -13.20
CA VAL A 33 -13.23 -21.65 -14.35
C VAL A 33 -14.58 -21.07 -13.93
N ASP A 34 -15.15 -21.56 -12.83
CA ASP A 34 -16.43 -21.10 -12.30
C ASP A 34 -16.35 -19.65 -11.80
N GLY A 35 -15.18 -19.25 -11.31
CA GLY A 35 -14.92 -17.88 -10.84
C GLY A 35 -14.44 -16.92 -11.94
N ALA A 36 -14.23 -17.39 -13.17
CA ALA A 36 -13.60 -16.61 -14.23
C ALA A 36 -14.51 -15.45 -14.67
N ASP A 37 -15.78 -15.72 -14.94
CA ASP A 37 -16.65 -14.74 -15.59
C ASP A 37 -17.60 -14.04 -14.60
N VAL A 38 -17.49 -12.72 -14.50
CA VAL A 38 -18.54 -11.88 -13.90
C VAL A 38 -19.19 -11.05 -14.98
N SER A 39 -20.47 -11.31 -15.22
CA SER A 39 -21.31 -10.45 -16.05
C SER A 39 -21.64 -9.17 -15.28
N THR A 40 -21.05 -8.05 -15.69
CA THR A 40 -21.45 -6.71 -15.24
C THR A 40 -22.24 -6.01 -16.33
N SER A 41 -22.87 -4.86 -16.01
CA SER A 41 -23.56 -4.03 -17.00
C SER A 41 -22.65 -3.51 -18.12
N GLU A 42 -21.33 -3.55 -17.92
CA GLU A 42 -20.31 -3.07 -18.87
C GLU A 42 -19.64 -4.21 -19.64
N GLY A 43 -19.96 -5.48 -19.35
CA GLY A 43 -19.39 -6.65 -20.01
C GLY A 43 -19.00 -7.78 -19.05
N THR A 44 -18.54 -8.89 -19.63
CA THR A 44 -17.98 -10.03 -18.88
C THR A 44 -16.51 -9.77 -18.60
N PHE A 45 -16.14 -9.69 -17.32
CA PHE A 45 -14.76 -9.46 -16.90
C PHE A 45 -14.19 -10.67 -16.15
N ALA A 46 -12.92 -10.95 -16.42
CA ALA A 46 -12.15 -11.94 -15.68
C ALA A 46 -11.91 -11.45 -14.23
N ARG A 47 -12.21 -12.27 -13.22
CA ARG A 47 -11.92 -11.95 -11.81
C ARG A 47 -10.46 -12.08 -11.39
N TYR A 48 -9.59 -12.53 -12.30
CA TYR A 48 -8.17 -12.67 -12.05
C TYR A 48 -7.38 -11.98 -13.15
N GLU A 49 -6.28 -11.37 -12.74
CA GLU A 49 -5.31 -10.77 -13.64
C GLU A 49 -4.10 -11.69 -13.75
N ILE A 50 -3.67 -11.97 -14.98
CA ILE A 50 -2.42 -12.68 -15.23
C ILE A 50 -1.32 -11.63 -15.26
N ILE A 51 -0.43 -11.67 -14.27
CA ILE A 51 0.66 -10.72 -14.14
C ILE A 51 1.98 -11.44 -14.41
N ASP A 52 2.78 -10.89 -15.33
CA ASP A 52 4.13 -11.38 -15.57
C ASP A 52 5.07 -11.03 -14.41
N LEU A 53 5.66 -12.05 -13.81
CA LEU A 53 6.61 -11.91 -12.72
C LEU A 53 8.01 -11.62 -13.28
N THR A 54 8.34 -10.34 -13.36
CA THR A 54 9.68 -9.85 -13.75
C THR A 54 10.41 -9.27 -12.53
N ALA A 55 11.71 -9.02 -12.67
CA ALA A 55 12.49 -8.33 -11.63
C ALA A 55 11.90 -6.94 -11.31
N ALA A 56 11.38 -6.23 -12.33
CA ALA A 56 10.71 -4.94 -12.13
C ALA A 56 9.39 -5.10 -11.33
N THR A 57 8.60 -6.13 -11.63
CA THR A 57 7.37 -6.45 -10.89
C THR A 57 7.68 -6.77 -9.42
N VAL A 58 8.73 -7.57 -9.18
CA VAL A 58 9.16 -7.91 -7.82
C VAL A 58 9.65 -6.67 -7.07
N GLU A 59 10.41 -5.78 -7.71
CA GLU A 59 10.88 -4.55 -7.07
C GLU A 59 9.72 -3.59 -6.75
N ALA A 60 8.74 -3.48 -7.65
CA ALA A 60 7.53 -2.69 -7.41
C ALA A 60 6.70 -3.25 -6.22
N LEU A 61 6.59 -4.57 -6.11
CA LEU A 61 5.87 -5.23 -5.02
C LEU A 61 6.64 -5.24 -3.68
N ARG A 62 7.96 -5.05 -3.69
CA ARG A 62 8.82 -5.05 -2.49
C ARG A 62 8.42 -3.95 -1.49
N GLY A 63 7.88 -2.84 -1.97
CA GLY A 63 7.40 -1.73 -1.14
C GLY A 63 5.99 -1.93 -0.57
N ARG A 64 5.26 -2.98 -0.98
CA ARG A 64 3.85 -3.17 -0.57
C ARG A 64 3.79 -3.56 0.91
N PRO A 65 3.15 -2.75 1.77
CA PRO A 65 2.91 -3.15 3.14
C PRO A 65 1.99 -4.37 3.21
N LEU A 66 2.18 -5.20 4.25
CA LEU A 66 1.26 -6.30 4.56
C LEU A 66 -0.14 -5.72 4.81
N ASP A 67 -1.18 -6.41 4.33
CA ASP A 67 -2.58 -6.01 4.57
C ASP A 67 -2.89 -6.17 6.07
N SER A 68 -2.62 -5.11 6.84
CA SER A 68 -2.91 -5.04 8.26
C SER A 68 -3.25 -3.60 8.64
N LEU A 69 -4.18 -3.45 9.58
CA LEU A 69 -4.55 -2.13 10.11
C LEU A 69 -3.33 -1.39 10.68
N LEU A 70 -2.40 -2.13 11.28
CA LEU A 70 -1.15 -1.57 11.79
C LEU A 70 -0.24 -1.05 10.66
N ALA A 71 -0.22 -1.72 9.50
CA ALA A 71 0.58 -1.23 8.39
C ALA A 71 -0.06 -0.01 7.69
N SER A 72 -1.39 0.07 7.63
CA SER A 72 -2.09 1.21 7.03
C SER A 72 -2.19 2.44 7.94
N PHE A 73 -2.39 2.23 9.25
CA PHE A 73 -2.62 3.32 10.21
C PHE A 73 -1.50 3.48 11.25
N GLY A 74 -0.55 2.54 11.31
CA GLY A 74 0.62 2.63 12.16
C GLY A 74 1.83 3.26 11.49
N ASP A 75 1.74 3.56 10.18
CA ASP A 75 2.75 4.35 9.50
C ASP A 75 2.56 5.84 9.84
N HIS A 76 3.34 6.31 10.80
CA HIS A 76 3.35 7.71 11.25
C HIS A 76 4.39 8.54 10.50
N ARG A 77 4.91 8.05 9.37
CA ARG A 77 5.83 8.84 8.55
C ARG A 77 5.11 10.11 8.10
N PRO A 78 5.74 11.29 8.28
CA PRO A 78 5.16 12.53 7.79
C PRO A 78 5.01 12.44 6.26
N SER A 79 4.00 13.15 5.73
CA SER A 79 3.78 13.26 4.28
C SER A 79 5.10 13.61 3.58
N MET A 80 5.39 12.93 2.47
CA MET A 80 6.57 13.23 1.64
C MET A 80 6.53 14.65 1.07
N GLU A 81 5.31 15.20 0.94
CA GLU A 81 5.08 16.57 0.52
C GLU A 81 4.44 17.34 1.68
N PRO A 82 5.21 18.15 2.43
CA PRO A 82 4.65 18.97 3.49
C PRO A 82 3.78 20.08 2.88
N VAL A 83 2.51 20.14 3.28
CA VAL A 83 1.54 21.15 2.85
C VAL A 83 1.45 22.24 3.91
N ILE A 84 1.49 23.51 3.49
CA ILE A 84 1.29 24.67 4.37
C ILE A 84 -0.21 24.86 4.62
N GLY A 85 -0.63 24.85 5.88
CA GLY A 85 -2.00 25.04 6.33
C GLY A 85 -2.36 26.48 6.69
N ILE A 86 -3.65 26.74 6.89
CA ILE A 86 -4.15 28.04 7.36
C ILE A 86 -3.74 28.21 8.83
N GLY A 87 -3.01 29.29 9.13
CA GLY A 87 -2.51 29.60 10.49
C GLY A 87 -1.07 29.17 10.74
N ASP A 88 -0.41 28.53 9.77
CA ASP A 88 1.02 28.23 9.83
C ASP A 88 1.86 29.51 9.66
N TYR A 89 3.01 29.55 10.34
CA TYR A 89 4.02 30.59 10.14
C TYR A 89 5.16 30.05 9.28
N VAL A 90 5.48 30.74 8.19
CA VAL A 90 6.58 30.36 7.29
C VAL A 90 7.79 31.25 7.57
N ALA A 91 8.92 30.63 7.93
CA ALA A 91 10.19 31.32 8.09
C ALA A 91 11.03 31.19 6.80
N VAL A 92 11.19 32.28 6.05
CA VAL A 92 11.98 32.31 4.82
C VAL A 92 13.33 32.97 5.10
N SER A 93 14.42 32.21 5.00
CA SER A 93 15.78 32.77 5.10
C SER A 93 16.36 32.99 3.70
N VAL A 94 16.65 34.24 3.36
CA VAL A 94 17.33 34.61 2.11
C VAL A 94 18.76 35.02 2.44
N TRP A 95 19.72 34.25 1.93
CA TRP A 95 21.14 34.54 2.11
C TRP A 95 21.60 35.64 1.15
N GLU A 96 22.48 36.53 1.63
CA GLU A 96 23.00 37.73 0.92
C GLU A 96 22.01 38.89 0.65
N ALA A 97 20.75 38.79 1.08
CA ALA A 97 19.83 39.93 1.16
C ALA A 97 20.08 40.72 2.47
N GLY A 98 21.16 41.52 2.52
CA GLY A 98 21.56 42.23 3.74
C GLY A 98 20.52 43.24 4.24
N SER A 99 20.20 43.19 5.54
CA SER A 99 19.49 44.27 6.25
C SER A 99 20.43 45.45 6.48
N GLY A 100 20.07 46.64 5.98
CA GLY A 100 20.88 47.86 6.11
C GLY A 100 21.17 48.59 4.80
N GLY A 101 20.60 48.14 3.67
CA GLY A 101 20.50 48.95 2.46
C GLY A 101 19.36 49.96 2.56
N LEU A 102 19.34 50.97 1.68
CA LEU A 102 18.35 52.05 1.54
C LEU A 102 16.86 51.60 1.49
N PHE A 103 16.60 50.29 1.44
CA PHE A 103 15.29 49.65 1.30
C PHE A 103 14.92 48.66 2.43
N SER A 104 15.71 48.56 3.51
CA SER A 104 15.36 47.72 4.67
C SER A 104 14.51 48.52 5.68
N GLY A 105 13.30 48.04 5.99
CA GLY A 105 12.39 48.66 6.96
C GLY A 105 12.92 48.64 8.40
N PRO A 106 12.40 49.51 9.29
CA PRO A 106 12.91 49.66 10.66
C PRO A 106 12.71 48.39 11.49
N LEU A 107 13.72 48.07 12.29
CA LEU A 107 13.76 46.96 13.24
C LEU A 107 12.66 47.16 14.29
N SER A 108 11.54 46.43 14.18
CA SER A 108 10.48 46.46 15.20
C SER A 108 10.84 45.47 16.31
N ALA A 109 11.27 46.00 17.47
CA ALA A 109 11.79 45.23 18.60
C ALA A 109 10.75 44.37 19.36
N ASP A 110 9.48 44.39 18.93
CA ASP A 110 8.35 43.80 19.67
C ASP A 110 7.89 42.44 19.12
N ARG A 111 8.60 41.90 18.11
CA ARG A 111 8.43 40.52 17.60
C ARG A 111 9.79 39.89 17.43
N PHE A 112 9.86 38.55 17.35
CA PHE A 112 11.09 37.79 17.10
C PHE A 112 11.91 38.44 15.98
N SER A 113 12.89 39.25 16.38
CA SER A 113 13.78 39.94 15.46
C SER A 113 14.72 38.88 14.93
N ALA A 114 14.52 38.53 13.67
CA ALA A 114 15.55 37.85 12.92
C ALA A 114 16.86 38.68 13.07
N GLY A 115 17.97 37.99 13.36
CA GLY A 115 19.27 38.64 13.46
C GLY A 115 19.63 39.36 12.15
N SER A 116 20.77 40.02 12.10
CA SER A 116 21.22 40.88 10.97
C SER A 116 21.30 40.23 9.57
N LYS A 117 20.83 38.98 9.41
CA LYS A 117 20.88 38.18 8.20
C LYS A 117 19.61 37.35 7.92
N ALA A 118 18.46 37.68 8.52
CA ALA A 118 17.20 36.97 8.26
C ALA A 118 15.99 37.93 8.32
N ALA A 119 14.88 37.57 7.67
CA ALA A 119 13.62 38.32 7.69
C ALA A 119 12.43 37.35 7.81
N THR A 120 11.47 37.66 8.67
CA THR A 120 10.24 36.86 8.83
C THR A 120 9.10 37.60 8.13
N ILE A 121 8.45 36.96 7.16
CA ILE A 121 7.31 37.52 6.42
C ILE A 121 6.02 37.01 7.08
N PRO A 122 5.04 37.89 7.39
CA PRO A 122 3.77 37.50 8.00
C PRO A 122 2.86 36.73 7.03
#